data_AF-A0A0F9EY89-F1
#
_entry.id   AF-A0A0F9EY89-F1
#
_cell.length_a   1.000
_cell.length_b   1.000
_cell.length_c   1.000
_cell.angle_alpha   90.00
_cell.angle_beta   90.00
_cell.angle_gamma   90.00
#
_symmetry.space_group_name_H-M   'P 1'
#
loop_
_entity.id
_entity.type
_entity.pdbx_description
1 polymer ?
#
loop_
_entity_poly.entity_id
_entity_poly.type
_entity_poly.pdbx_seq_one_letter_code
_entity_poly.pdbx_strand_id
1 'polypeptide(L)'
;MDTTERSEADIIAQTPITVRLGQEDHEVKLLVAKDSRKWREATAKLLSKLPEYAAIDTEDPDKFSKGMSALLVNMPDKVIDLFFLYARDLKKNDIEAVATDAQICRGFEQVAAVAFPFVS
;
A
#
# COMPACT_ATOMS: atom_id res chain seq x y z
N MET A 1 -20.18 -31.56 -14.63
CA MET A 1 -20.07 -30.43 -13.68
C MET A 1 -18.59 -30.20 -13.53
N ASP A 2 -18.04 -29.31 -14.37
CA ASP A 2 -16.61 -29.10 -14.47
C ASP A 2 -16.15 -28.12 -13.39
N THR A 3 -15.18 -28.54 -12.61
CA THR A 3 -14.56 -27.81 -11.51
C THR A 3 -13.88 -26.58 -12.06
N THR A 4 -14.40 -25.39 -11.72
CA THR A 4 -13.78 -24.11 -12.06
C THR A 4 -12.47 -23.99 -11.30
N GLU A 5 -11.41 -24.53 -11.88
CA GLU A 5 -10.03 -24.32 -11.47
C GLU A 5 -9.78 -22.82 -11.54
N ARG A 6 -9.74 -22.15 -10.37
CA ARG A 6 -9.46 -20.72 -10.29
C ARG A 6 -8.07 -20.49 -10.85
N SER A 7 -7.92 -19.56 -11.79
CA SER A 7 -6.61 -19.22 -12.32
C SER A 7 -5.72 -18.64 -11.20
N GLU A 8 -4.41 -18.81 -11.28
CA GLU A 8 -3.46 -18.24 -10.30
C GLU A 8 -3.66 -16.71 -10.15
N ALA A 9 -4.02 -16.04 -11.25
CA ALA A 9 -4.36 -14.62 -11.25
C ALA A 9 -5.61 -14.29 -10.41
N ASP A 10 -6.64 -15.15 -10.42
CA ASP A 10 -7.84 -14.98 -9.59
C ASP A 10 -7.56 -15.23 -8.11
N ILE A 11 -6.61 -16.10 -7.79
CA ILE A 11 -6.14 -16.36 -6.42
C ILE A 11 -5.37 -15.13 -5.91
N ILE A 12 -4.45 -14.59 -6.71
CA ILE A 12 -3.69 -13.36 -6.37
C ILE A 12 -4.63 -12.17 -6.17
N ALA A 13 -5.68 -12.03 -6.99
CA ALA A 13 -6.66 -10.96 -6.87
C ALA A 13 -7.54 -11.04 -5.60
N GLN A 14 -7.50 -12.15 -4.85
CA GLN A 14 -8.30 -12.38 -3.65
C GLN A 14 -7.48 -12.67 -2.38
N THR A 15 -6.16 -12.85 -2.50
CA THR A 15 -5.31 -13.24 -1.38
C THR A 15 -4.94 -12.02 -0.52
N PRO A 16 -5.19 -12.06 0.81
CA PRO A 16 -4.72 -11.02 1.71
C PRO A 16 -3.19 -10.86 1.67
N ILE A 17 -2.72 -9.64 1.89
CA ILE A 17 -1.28 -9.35 1.95
C ILE A 17 -0.80 -9.70 3.36
N THR A 18 0.16 -10.62 3.48
CA THR A 18 0.77 -10.97 4.77
C THR A 18 1.95 -10.05 5.06
N VAL A 19 1.88 -9.32 6.18
CA VAL A 19 2.92 -8.39 6.61
C VAL A 19 3.41 -8.75 8.02
N ARG A 20 4.73 -8.76 8.22
CA ARG A 20 5.35 -8.97 9.55
C ARG A 20 5.49 -7.64 10.26
N LEU A 21 4.76 -7.44 11.36
CA LEU A 21 4.82 -6.24 12.18
C LEU A 21 5.21 -6.64 13.61
N GLY A 22 6.29 -6.07 14.13
CA GLY A 22 6.89 -6.55 15.37
C GLY A 22 7.37 -8.01 15.22
N GLN A 23 6.81 -8.92 16.01
CA GLN A 23 7.11 -10.37 15.95
C GLN A 23 5.98 -11.19 15.32
N GLU A 24 4.89 -10.58 14.88
CA GLU A 24 3.68 -11.27 14.42
C GLU A 24 3.40 -11.03 12.94
N ASP A 25 2.86 -12.05 12.26
CA ASP A 25 2.33 -11.91 10.91
C ASP A 25 0.87 -11.43 10.99
N HIS A 26 0.54 -10.41 10.20
CA HIS A 26 -0.79 -9.86 10.09
C HIS A 26 -1.29 -9.94 8.66
N GLU A 27 -2.57 -10.27 8.50
CA GLU A 27 -3.23 -10.25 7.20
C GLU A 27 -3.86 -8.88 6.94
N VAL A 28 -3.48 -8.27 5.82
CA VAL A 28 -4.07 -7.04 5.29
C VAL A 28 -4.98 -7.40 4.12
N LYS A 29 -6.28 -7.27 4.32
CA LYS A 29 -7.27 -7.57 3.29
C LYS A 29 -7.17 -6.59 2.12
N LEU A 30 -7.37 -7.11 0.92
CA LEU A 30 -7.45 -6.28 -0.28
C LEU A 30 -8.67 -5.36 -0.21
N LEU A 31 -8.48 -4.09 -0.54
CA LEU A 31 -9.58 -3.14 -0.60
C LEU A 31 -10.47 -3.41 -1.82
N VAL A 32 -11.78 -3.36 -1.61
CA VAL A 32 -12.74 -3.28 -2.72
C VAL A 32 -12.51 -2.01 -3.54
N ALA A 33 -12.88 -2.03 -4.83
CA ALA A 33 -12.56 -0.95 -5.78
C ALA A 33 -12.90 0.47 -5.28
N LYS A 34 -14.02 0.62 -4.56
CA LYS A 34 -14.44 1.90 -3.97
C LYS A 34 -13.48 2.42 -2.90
N ASP A 35 -13.05 1.55 -1.99
CA ASP A 35 -12.12 1.92 -0.92
C ASP A 35 -10.70 2.08 -1.45
N SER A 36 -10.30 1.24 -2.41
CA SER A 36 -9.03 1.37 -3.12
C SER A 36 -8.93 2.73 -3.81
N ARG A 37 -9.98 3.20 -4.51
CA ARG A 37 -10.01 4.53 -5.12
C ARG A 37 -9.75 5.65 -4.11
N LYS A 38 -10.45 5.63 -2.97
CA LYS A 38 -10.26 6.64 -1.91
C LYS A 38 -8.84 6.63 -1.36
N TRP A 39 -8.26 5.45 -1.17
CA TRP A 39 -6.89 5.31 -0.71
C TRP A 39 -5.90 5.88 -1.74
N ARG A 40 -6.06 5.56 -3.03
CA ARG A 40 -5.21 6.11 -4.10
C ARG A 40 -5.32 7.63 -4.20
N GLU A 41 -6.51 8.20 -4.04
CA GLU A 41 -6.71 9.66 -3.98
C GLU A 41 -5.96 10.30 -2.80
N ALA A 42 -5.95 9.64 -1.63
CA ALA A 42 -5.18 10.09 -0.47
C ALA A 42 -3.67 10.04 -0.74
N THR A 43 -3.19 8.97 -1.37
CA THR A 43 -1.78 8.82 -1.79
C THR A 43 -1.39 9.91 -2.80
N ALA A 44 -2.21 10.14 -3.84
CA ALA A 44 -1.97 11.19 -4.82
C ALA A 44 -1.94 12.59 -4.21
N LYS A 45 -2.82 12.87 -3.24
CA LYS A 45 -2.83 14.13 -2.49
C LYS A 45 -1.58 14.34 -1.64
N LEU A 46 -0.93 13.27 -1.20
CA LEU A 46 0.33 13.38 -0.47
C LEU A 46 1.50 13.55 -1.45
N LEU A 47 1.52 12.80 -2.56
CA LEU A 47 2.51 12.99 -3.61
C LEU A 47 2.50 14.42 -4.18
N SER A 48 1.33 15.03 -4.34
CA SER A 48 1.22 16.40 -4.84
C SER A 48 1.82 17.47 -3.91
N LYS A 49 2.11 17.14 -2.65
CA LYS A 49 2.80 18.02 -1.71
C LYS A 49 4.32 18.02 -1.88
N LEU A 50 4.86 17.06 -2.63
CA LEU A 50 6.29 17.03 -2.94
C LEU A 50 6.53 17.84 -4.22
N PRO A 51 7.26 18.97 -4.18
CA PRO A 51 7.37 19.89 -5.31
C PRO A 51 7.91 19.24 -6.60
N GLU A 52 8.90 18.35 -6.47
CA GLU A 52 9.49 17.61 -7.60
C GLU A 52 8.55 16.56 -8.21
N TYR A 53 7.49 16.20 -7.48
CA TYR A 53 6.56 15.14 -7.83
C TYR A 53 5.10 15.63 -7.94
N ALA A 54 4.88 16.94 -7.78
CA ALA A 54 3.57 17.56 -7.92
C ALA A 54 3.05 17.55 -9.36
N ALA A 55 3.97 17.38 -10.33
CA ALA A 55 3.68 17.22 -11.75
C ALA A 55 3.88 15.76 -12.23
N ILE A 56 3.83 14.76 -11.33
CA ILE A 56 3.78 13.36 -11.77
C ILE A 56 2.47 13.19 -12.55
N ASP A 57 2.63 13.08 -13.86
CA ASP A 57 1.65 12.41 -14.69
C ASP A 57 1.64 10.94 -14.26
N THR A 58 0.48 10.44 -13.84
CA THR A 58 0.29 9.02 -13.47
C THR A 58 0.54 8.08 -14.64
N GLU A 59 0.76 8.60 -15.84
CA GLU A 59 1.16 7.89 -17.05
C GLU A 59 2.66 7.51 -17.10
N ASP A 60 3.49 8.00 -16.17
CA ASP A 60 4.92 7.65 -16.08
C ASP A 60 5.22 6.79 -14.83
N PRO A 61 5.30 5.45 -14.98
CA PRO A 61 5.56 4.51 -13.89
C PRO A 61 6.85 4.81 -13.11
N ASP A 62 7.91 5.23 -13.81
CA ASP A 62 9.22 5.51 -13.18
C ASP A 62 9.13 6.74 -12.28
N LYS A 63 8.41 7.78 -12.71
CA LYS A 63 8.17 8.96 -11.88
C LYS A 63 7.31 8.63 -10.68
N PHE A 64 6.29 7.79 -10.84
CA PHE A 64 5.45 7.34 -9.73
C PHE A 64 6.26 6.55 -8.69
N SER A 65 7.08 5.60 -9.12
CA SER A 65 7.95 4.81 -8.24
C SER A 65 8.94 5.70 -7.46
N LYS A 66 9.55 6.68 -8.14
CA LYS A 66 10.40 7.70 -7.49
C LYS A 66 9.62 8.57 -6.50
N GLY A 67 8.42 9.00 -6.86
CA GLY A 67 7.53 9.74 -5.96
C GLY A 67 7.18 8.96 -4.71
N MET A 68 6.94 7.65 -4.85
CA MET A 68 6.66 6.78 -3.71
C MET A 68 7.87 6.60 -2.79
N SER A 69 9.06 6.44 -3.38
CA SER A 69 10.32 6.42 -2.63
C SER A 69 10.55 7.75 -1.91
N ALA A 70 10.25 8.88 -2.55
CA ALA A 70 10.37 10.20 -1.94
C ALA A 70 9.35 10.42 -0.81
N LEU A 71 8.15 9.84 -0.91
CA LEU A 71 7.16 9.87 0.16
C LEU A 71 7.69 9.18 1.43
N LEU A 72 8.33 8.01 1.29
CA LEU A 72 8.94 7.26 2.38
C LEU A 72 10.05 8.06 3.08
N VAL A 73 10.87 8.79 2.31
CA VAL A 73 11.99 9.56 2.84
C VAL A 73 11.55 10.88 3.48
N ASN A 74 10.64 11.61 2.84
CA ASN A 74 10.29 12.98 3.24
C ASN A 74 9.08 13.06 4.19
N MET A 75 8.20 12.05 4.16
CA MET A 75 6.97 12.04 4.95
C MET A 75 6.70 10.64 5.56
N PRO A 76 7.64 10.06 6.31
CA PRO A 76 7.50 8.71 6.87
C PRO A 76 6.23 8.55 7.72
N ASP A 77 5.90 9.53 8.58
CA ASP A 77 4.68 9.51 9.40
C ASP A 77 3.40 9.44 8.55
N LYS A 78 3.40 10.10 7.38
CA LYS A 78 2.25 10.08 6.46
C LYS A 78 2.15 8.75 5.72
N VAL A 79 3.27 8.07 5.48
CA VAL A 79 3.27 6.72 4.92
C VAL A 79 2.67 5.75 5.92
N ILE A 80 3.04 5.85 7.20
CA ILE A 80 2.46 5.05 8.27
C ILE A 80 0.94 5.29 8.36
N ASP A 81 0.51 6.56 8.32
CA ASP A 81 -0.92 6.91 8.27
C ASP A 81 -1.63 6.30 7.05
N LEU A 82 -1.02 6.33 5.86
CA LEU A 82 -1.57 5.72 4.65
C LEU A 82 -1.64 4.20 4.74
N PHE A 83 -0.64 3.55 5.34
CA PHE A 83 -0.64 2.11 5.55
C PHE A 83 -1.85 1.70 6.39
N PHE A 84 -2.09 2.36 7.54
CA PHE A 84 -3.24 2.06 8.39
C PHE A 84 -4.57 2.51 7.79
N LEU A 85 -4.58 3.51 6.89
CA LEU A 85 -5.77 3.86 6.11
C LEU A 85 -6.20 2.72 5.17
N TYR A 86 -5.23 1.96 4.65
CA TYR A 86 -5.48 0.75 3.88
C TYR A 86 -5.86 -0.41 4.81
N ALA A 87 -5.02 -0.69 5.80
CA ALA A 87 -5.14 -1.79 6.74
C ALA A 87 -6.02 -1.43 7.95
N ARG A 88 -7.27 -1.02 7.70
CA ARG A 88 -8.18 -0.47 8.73
C ARG A 88 -8.52 -1.44 9.86
N ASP A 89 -8.41 -2.74 9.60
CA ASP A 89 -8.69 -3.79 10.58
C ASP A 89 -7.53 -3.94 11.60
N LEU A 90 -6.36 -3.36 11.31
CA LEU A 90 -5.20 -3.39 12.19
C LEU A 90 -5.29 -2.31 13.27
N LYS A 91 -4.92 -2.67 14.51
CA LYS A 91 -4.89 -1.75 15.64
C LYS A 91 -3.61 -0.91 15.60
N LYS A 92 -3.67 0.25 14.95
CA LYS A 92 -2.54 1.18 14.77
C LYS A 92 -1.69 1.35 16.03
N ASN A 93 -2.30 1.77 17.13
CA ASN A 93 -1.57 2.07 18.38
C ASN A 93 -0.83 0.85 18.96
N ASP A 94 -1.43 -0.34 18.86
CA ASP A 94 -0.82 -1.57 19.37
C ASP A 94 0.38 -1.97 18.50
N ILE A 95 0.27 -1.79 17.18
CA ILE A 95 1.34 -2.09 16.23
C ILE A 95 2.49 -1.09 16.34
N GLU A 96 2.21 0.21 16.41
CA GLU A 96 3.25 1.24 16.54
C GLU A 96 4.07 1.09 17.85
N ALA A 97 3.51 0.42 18.87
CA ALA A 97 4.24 0.13 20.10
C ALA A 97 5.29 -0.99 19.97
N VAL A 98 5.19 -1.85 18.93
CA VAL A 98 6.03 -3.06 18.79
C VAL A 98 6.73 -3.19 17.44
N ALA A 99 6.20 -2.56 16.40
CA ALA A 99 6.73 -2.61 15.05
C ALA A 99 7.68 -1.44 14.80
N THR A 100 8.73 -1.71 14.02
CA THR A 100 9.63 -0.67 13.55
C THR A 100 9.05 0.02 12.31
N ASP A 101 9.43 1.28 12.08
CA ASP A 101 9.06 2.02 10.87
C ASP A 101 9.42 1.23 9.60
N ALA A 102 10.58 0.55 9.58
CA ALA A 102 11.01 -0.26 8.46
C ALA A 102 10.03 -1.41 8.15
N GLN A 103 9.45 -2.05 9.17
CA GLN A 103 8.44 -3.09 8.99
C GLN A 103 7.15 -2.52 8.41
N ILE A 104 6.71 -1.36 8.89
CA ILE A 104 5.49 -0.69 8.39
C ILE A 104 5.69 -0.23 6.94
N CYS A 105 6.84 0.39 6.62
CA CYS A 105 7.20 0.80 5.26
C CYS A 105 7.22 -0.39 4.30
N ARG A 106 7.77 -1.53 4.72
CA ARG A 106 7.75 -2.76 3.92
C ARG A 106 6.35 -3.33 3.73
N GLY A 107 5.48 -3.21 4.73
CA GLY A 107 4.06 -3.54 4.59
C GLY A 107 3.36 -2.61 3.59
N PHE A 108 3.68 -1.31 3.64
CA PHE A 108 3.18 -0.31 2.72
C PHE A 108 3.61 -0.58 1.26
N GLU A 109 4.86 -0.97 1.01
CA GLU A 109 5.34 -1.35 -0.33
C GLU A 109 4.52 -2.48 -0.93
N GLN A 110 4.20 -3.51 -0.14
CA GLN A 110 3.37 -4.63 -0.59
C GLN A 110 1.93 -4.19 -0.90
N VAL A 111 1.36 -3.33 -0.04
CA VAL A 111 0.05 -2.70 -0.29
C VAL A 111 0.07 -1.88 -1.58
N ALA A 112 1.12 -1.09 -1.81
CA ALA A 112 1.26 -0.25 -3.00
C ALA A 112 1.37 -1.10 -4.28
N ALA A 113 2.12 -2.21 -4.25
CA ALA A 113 2.24 -3.13 -5.38
C ALA A 113 0.88 -3.70 -5.82
N VAL A 114 0.02 -4.06 -4.87
CA VAL A 114 -1.33 -4.54 -5.19
C VAL A 114 -2.27 -3.39 -5.57
N ALA A 115 -2.11 -2.23 -4.96
CA ALA A 115 -2.94 -1.07 -5.27
C ALA A 115 -2.62 -0.46 -6.64
N PHE A 116 -1.38 -0.60 -7.14
CA PHE A 116 -0.88 -0.06 -8.40
C PHE A 116 -0.16 -1.14 -9.24
N PRO A 117 -0.89 -2.17 -9.73
CA PRO A 117 -0.28 -3.37 -10.30
C PRO A 117 0.45 -3.18 -11.63
N PHE A 118 0.31 -2.01 -12.28
CA PHE A 118 0.95 -1.70 -13.57
C PHE A 118 2.15 -0.76 -13.43
N VAL A 119 2.62 -0.50 -12.20
CA VAL A 119 3.68 0.47 -11.91
C VAL A 119 4.98 -0.22 -11.43
N SER A 120 5.02 -1.55 -11.49
CA SER A 120 6.18 -2.40 -11.14
C SER A 120 7.00 -2.78 -12.35
#